data_AF-A0A353BUR8-F1
#
_entry.id   AF-A0A353BUR8-F1
#
_cell.length_a   1.000
_cell.length_b   1.000
_cell.length_c   1.000
_cell.angle_alpha   90.00
_cell.angle_beta   90.00
_cell.angle_gamma   90.00
#
_symmetry.space_group_name_H-M   'P 1'
#
loop_
_entity.id
_entity.type
_entity.pdbx_description
1 polymer ?
#
loop_
_entity_poly.entity_id
_entity_poly.type
_entity_poly.pdbx_seq_one_letter_code
_entity_poly.pdbx_strand_id
1 'polypeptide(L)'
;MNEQNAIYNYGLINGNIKFVGSGNNTVNNFSGQLVESGLSVDLCGSTFDNSGTLSPGGSDYIQTTSLNGNLIFEDSGPTVASMNCMNASSFGDSDLTDSSQFNIELDGKTTQADRVDVSGIVTLGGALNLILLNPGRVLPGTYSDTILTSSAYTGQFQTFNYRNTAVVNYQLVYDATGMVLNYTVDFAAAGLNGNQTALGKYFNTIQKAGGTDGLVPIVADLVAISDVTALGSAYDQLSPYIYNNTTRAVLNSTGNSCNHCGSI
;
A
#
# COMPACT_ATOMS: atom_id res chain seq x y z
N MET A 1 10.99 29.27 32.26
CA MET A 1 10.97 29.29 30.78
C MET A 1 10.60 27.90 30.36
N ASN A 2 9.52 27.70 29.61
CA ASN A 2 9.24 26.37 29.05
C ASN A 2 10.26 26.18 27.92
N GLU A 3 11.16 25.21 28.08
CA GLU A 3 12.08 24.83 27.03
C GLU A 3 11.26 24.30 25.84
N GLN A 4 11.40 24.94 24.68
CA GLN A 4 10.90 24.43 23.42
C GLN A 4 12.03 23.62 22.79
N ASN A 5 11.82 22.32 22.63
CA ASN A 5 12.76 21.47 21.92
C ASN A 5 12.14 21.15 20.56
N ALA A 6 12.83 21.54 19.48
CA ALA A 6 12.35 21.29 18.14
C ALA A 6 13.38 20.52 17.33
N ILE A 7 12.93 19.46 16.66
CA ILE A 7 13.66 18.83 15.56
C ILE A 7 13.08 19.39 14.27
N TYR A 8 13.95 19.86 13.40
CA TYR A 8 13.64 20.36 12.07
C TYR A 8 14.29 19.43 11.06
N ASN A 9 13.49 18.62 10.36
CA ASN A 9 14.00 17.66 9.38
C ASN A 9 14.07 18.28 7.99
N TYR A 10 15.29 18.42 7.46
CA TYR A 10 15.58 18.85 6.08
C TYR A 10 16.19 17.71 5.24
N GLY A 11 15.99 16.46 5.65
CA GLY A 11 16.53 15.28 4.99
C GLY A 11 15.83 13.99 5.42
N LEU A 12 16.62 13.03 5.89
CA LEU A 12 16.14 11.75 6.41
C LEU A 12 16.31 11.68 7.92
N ILE A 13 15.23 11.34 8.63
CA ILE A 13 15.29 10.78 9.98
C ILE A 13 14.92 9.31 9.90
N ASN A 14 15.78 8.43 10.42
CA ASN A 14 15.50 7.01 10.53
C ASN A 14 15.67 6.55 11.99
N GLY A 15 14.64 5.89 12.53
CA GLY A 15 14.67 5.25 13.83
C GLY A 15 13.76 5.89 14.88
N ASN A 16 14.02 5.57 16.15
CA ASN A 16 13.21 6.07 17.26
C ASN A 16 13.52 7.54 17.55
N ILE A 17 12.49 8.32 17.85
CA ILE A 17 12.63 9.71 18.30
C ILE A 17 12.17 9.79 19.76
N LYS A 18 12.97 10.42 20.62
CA LYS A 18 12.59 10.62 22.03
C LYS A 18 13.08 11.98 22.52
N PHE A 19 12.14 12.78 23.01
CA PHE A 19 12.47 13.96 23.80
C PHE A 19 12.53 13.59 25.29
N VAL A 20 13.31 14.35 26.05
CA VAL A 20 13.38 14.25 27.51
C VAL A 20 12.86 15.55 28.11
N GLY A 21 11.87 15.45 29.00
CA GLY A 21 11.28 16.59 29.70
C GLY A 21 9.92 17.04 29.16
N SER A 22 9.16 17.73 30.01
CA SER A 22 7.76 18.15 29.78
C SER A 22 7.63 19.48 29.04
N GLY A 23 8.53 19.75 28.08
CA GLY A 23 8.51 20.95 27.24
C GLY A 23 7.50 20.86 26.10
N ASN A 24 7.38 21.93 25.31
CA ASN A 24 6.69 21.86 24.03
C ASN A 24 7.68 21.25 23.02
N ASN A 25 7.59 19.95 22.81
CA ASN A 25 8.49 19.20 21.94
C ASN A 25 7.88 19.08 20.54
N THR A 26 8.61 19.43 19.49
CA THR A 26 8.05 19.38 18.13
C THR A 26 9.01 18.67 17.18
N VAL A 27 8.47 17.79 16.35
CA VAL A 27 9.15 17.32 15.14
C VAL A 27 8.48 17.99 13.97
N ASN A 28 9.23 18.74 13.18
CA ASN A 28 8.77 19.37 11.94
C ASN A 28 9.42 18.63 10.78
N ASN A 29 8.65 17.81 10.07
CA ASN A 29 9.10 17.15 8.86
C ASN A 29 8.73 18.00 7.65
N PHE A 30 9.71 18.66 7.04
CA PHE A 30 9.47 19.58 5.93
C PHE A 30 9.09 18.86 4.63
N SER A 31 8.50 19.60 3.69
CA SER A 31 8.13 19.08 2.38
C SER A 31 9.33 18.46 1.64
N GLY A 32 9.09 17.37 0.92
CA GLY A 32 10.13 16.54 0.29
C GLY A 32 11.00 15.71 1.24
N GLN A 33 10.83 15.84 2.57
CA GLN A 33 11.68 15.16 3.56
C GLN A 33 11.04 13.89 4.09
N LEU A 34 11.87 12.95 4.57
CA LEU A 34 11.43 11.62 4.96
C LEU A 34 11.72 11.35 6.44
N VAL A 35 10.70 10.84 7.13
CA VAL A 35 10.84 10.21 8.44
C VAL A 35 10.46 8.73 8.33
N GLU A 36 11.45 7.86 8.47
CA GLU A 36 11.28 6.42 8.64
C GLU A 36 11.24 6.12 10.14
N SER A 37 10.04 6.13 10.74
CA SER A 37 9.93 6.04 12.19
C SER A 37 10.23 4.63 12.69
N GLY A 38 11.01 4.53 13.76
CA GLY A 38 11.19 3.29 14.51
C GLY A 38 9.95 2.94 15.35
N LEU A 39 10.08 1.94 16.23
CA LEU A 39 8.99 1.48 17.11
C LEU A 39 8.38 2.59 17.98
N SER A 40 9.12 3.68 18.25
CA SER A 40 8.65 4.76 19.12
C SER A 40 9.04 6.16 18.64
N VAL A 41 8.05 7.04 18.67
CA VAL A 41 8.18 8.50 18.57
C VAL A 41 7.58 9.11 19.83
N ASP A 42 8.42 9.40 20.82
CA ASP A 42 8.00 9.93 22.13
C ASP A 42 8.21 11.45 22.19
N LEU A 43 7.11 12.18 22.02
CA LEU A 43 7.06 13.64 22.06
C LEU A 43 6.58 14.15 23.43
N CYS A 44 6.39 13.27 24.40
CA CYS A 44 5.81 13.59 25.71
C CYS A 44 4.45 14.30 25.59
N GLY A 45 3.60 13.86 24.64
CA GLY A 45 2.27 14.43 24.42
C GLY A 45 2.23 15.67 23.51
N SER A 46 3.37 16.13 22.99
CA SER A 46 3.46 17.29 22.09
C SER A 46 3.22 16.89 20.62
N THR A 47 3.71 17.64 19.62
CA THR A 47 3.23 17.53 18.23
C THR A 47 4.28 17.03 17.24
N PHE A 48 3.91 16.07 16.40
CA PHE A 48 4.58 15.76 15.14
C PHE A 48 3.86 16.51 14.01
N ASP A 49 4.52 17.47 13.40
CA ASP A 49 4.05 18.23 12.24
C ASP A 49 4.70 17.64 10.98
N ASN A 50 3.88 16.98 10.16
CA ASN A 50 4.31 16.35 8.92
C ASN A 50 3.83 17.15 7.70
N SER A 51 4.77 17.81 7.05
CA SER A 51 4.61 18.37 5.70
C SER A 51 5.34 17.54 4.63
N GLY A 52 6.23 16.62 5.02
CA GLY A 52 6.92 15.67 4.16
C GLY A 52 6.28 14.29 4.16
N THR A 53 7.10 13.24 4.14
CA THR A 53 6.70 11.84 4.19
C THR A 53 6.97 11.22 5.57
N LEU A 54 5.95 10.59 6.16
CA LEU A 54 6.10 9.68 7.30
C LEU A 54 5.89 8.23 6.82
N SER A 55 6.85 7.35 7.09
CA SER A 55 6.82 5.92 6.77
C SER A 55 7.16 5.11 8.04
N PRO A 56 6.20 4.44 8.68
CA PRO A 56 6.49 3.54 9.79
C PRO A 56 7.46 2.43 9.34
N GLY A 57 8.52 2.15 10.09
CA GLY A 57 9.48 1.08 9.77
C GLY A 57 10.46 1.39 8.63
N GLY A 58 10.13 2.32 7.76
CA GLY A 58 10.88 2.59 6.52
C GLY A 58 10.48 1.63 5.40
N SER A 59 11.24 1.61 4.32
CA SER A 59 10.90 0.79 3.15
C SER A 59 11.04 -0.71 3.39
N ASP A 60 10.11 -1.49 2.84
CA ASP A 60 10.06 -2.96 2.84
C ASP A 60 10.01 -3.60 4.24
N TYR A 61 9.44 -2.90 5.24
CA TYR A 61 9.42 -3.36 6.62
C TYR A 61 8.10 -3.00 7.35
N ILE A 62 7.22 -3.99 7.45
CA ILE A 62 5.96 -3.86 8.20
C ILE A 62 6.22 -3.54 9.67
N GLN A 63 5.76 -2.39 10.14
CA GLN A 63 5.94 -1.95 11.52
C GLN A 63 4.74 -1.19 12.09
N THR A 64 4.50 -1.39 13.39
CA THR A 64 3.71 -0.48 14.21
C THR A 64 4.60 0.52 14.94
N THR A 65 4.40 1.82 14.69
CA THR A 65 5.05 2.91 15.44
C THR A 65 4.12 3.40 16.55
N SER A 66 4.59 3.43 17.79
CA SER A 66 3.87 4.12 18.87
C SER A 66 4.30 5.59 18.93
N LEU A 67 3.35 6.50 18.70
CA LEU A 67 3.56 7.96 18.74
C LEU A 67 2.89 8.53 20.00
N ASN A 68 3.70 8.97 20.97
CA ASN A 68 3.21 9.63 22.17
C ASN A 68 3.11 11.14 21.96
N GLY A 69 1.97 11.60 21.44
CA GLY A 69 1.75 12.98 21.02
C GLY A 69 0.58 13.14 20.07
N ASN A 70 0.48 14.31 19.47
CA ASN A 70 -0.41 14.60 18.35
C ASN A 70 0.34 14.41 17.03
N LEU A 71 -0.40 14.10 15.97
CA LEU A 71 0.14 13.96 14.62
C LEU A 71 -0.67 14.81 13.65
N ILE A 72 0.01 15.63 12.88
CA ILE A 72 -0.60 16.52 11.89
C ILE A 72 -0.02 16.18 10.52
N PHE A 73 -0.91 15.96 9.55
CA PHE A 73 -0.59 15.90 8.13
C PHE A 73 -1.14 17.17 7.49
N GLU A 74 -0.25 18.03 6.99
CA GLU A 74 -0.63 19.30 6.38
C GLU A 74 -1.18 19.11 4.95
N ASP A 75 -2.27 19.81 4.62
CA ASP A 75 -2.95 19.76 3.31
C ASP A 75 -2.13 20.40 2.17
N SER A 76 -1.25 21.32 2.54
CA SER A 76 -0.26 21.99 1.70
C SER A 76 0.98 22.20 2.57
N GLY A 77 2.20 22.18 2.00
CA GLY A 77 3.45 22.41 2.74
C GLY A 77 3.36 23.59 3.73
N PRO A 78 4.23 23.64 4.75
CA PRO A 78 3.99 24.43 5.95
C PRO A 78 3.63 25.86 5.57
N THR A 79 2.49 26.35 6.05
CA THR A 79 2.14 27.75 5.80
C THR A 79 3.28 28.61 6.32
N VAL A 80 3.79 29.49 5.47
CA VAL A 80 4.98 30.34 5.65
C VAL A 80 4.97 31.16 6.97
N ALA A 81 3.85 31.17 7.70
CA ALA A 81 3.67 31.76 9.02
C ALA A 81 4.47 31.05 10.14
N SER A 82 4.79 29.75 10.03
CA SER A 82 5.61 29.05 11.04
C SER A 82 7.12 29.24 10.87
N MET A 83 7.56 29.84 9.74
CA MET A 83 8.97 30.11 9.44
C MET A 83 9.44 31.52 9.84
N ASN A 84 8.95 32.10 10.94
CA ASN A 84 9.35 33.45 11.39
C ASN A 84 10.81 33.57 11.89
N CYS A 85 11.67 32.60 11.56
CA CYS A 85 13.09 32.60 11.91
C CYS A 85 14.02 32.48 10.70
N MET A 86 13.51 32.26 9.47
CA MET A 86 14.37 32.08 8.29
C MET A 86 13.81 32.86 7.10
N ASN A 87 14.68 33.64 6.47
CA ASN A 87 14.37 34.44 5.31
C ASN A 87 13.97 33.53 4.12
N ALA A 88 12.66 33.35 3.94
CA ALA A 88 12.03 32.49 2.93
C ALA A 88 12.42 32.84 1.48
N SER A 89 13.15 33.94 1.25
CA SER A 89 13.65 34.33 -0.08
C SER A 89 15.03 33.76 -0.44
N SER A 90 15.66 32.94 0.43
CA SER A 90 17.03 32.44 0.20
C SER A 90 17.08 31.03 -0.41
N PHE A 91 15.97 30.31 -0.40
CA PHE A 91 15.83 29.02 -1.08
C PHE A 91 14.71 29.19 -2.10
N GLY A 92 15.09 29.49 -3.34
CA GLY A 92 14.17 29.52 -4.48
C GLY A 92 13.73 28.12 -4.84
N ASP A 93 12.96 27.48 -3.96
CA ASP A 93 12.43 26.15 -4.20
C ASP A 93 10.90 26.20 -4.33
N SER A 94 10.45 26.00 -5.56
CA SER A 94 9.05 25.85 -5.94
C SER A 94 8.46 24.49 -5.54
N ASP A 95 9.23 23.59 -4.92
CA ASP A 95 8.79 22.24 -4.50
C ASP A 95 8.11 22.22 -3.11
N LEU A 96 7.91 23.38 -2.45
CA LEU A 96 7.13 23.48 -1.21
C LEU A 96 5.60 23.26 -1.41
N THR A 97 5.17 22.82 -2.59
CA THR A 97 3.77 22.50 -2.92
C THR A 97 3.40 21.04 -2.73
N ASP A 98 4.35 20.16 -2.38
CA ASP A 98 4.02 18.76 -2.16
C ASP A 98 3.17 18.60 -0.89
N SER A 99 2.01 17.95 -1.04
CA SER A 99 1.15 17.59 0.08
C SER A 99 1.85 16.61 1.00
N SER A 100 1.60 16.70 2.30
CA SER A 100 2.11 15.70 3.26
C SER A 100 1.72 14.28 2.85
N GLN A 101 2.62 13.33 3.11
CA GLN A 101 2.47 11.93 2.72
C GLN A 101 2.54 11.01 3.93
N PHE A 102 1.60 10.07 4.00
CA PHE A 102 1.66 8.92 4.87
C PHE A 102 1.89 7.66 4.04
N ASN A 103 3.09 7.10 4.12
CA ASN A 103 3.43 5.88 3.42
C ASN A 103 3.20 4.69 4.34
N ILE A 104 2.43 3.72 3.84
CA ILE A 104 2.21 2.45 4.51
C ILE A 104 2.43 1.30 3.54
N GLU A 105 2.93 0.21 4.08
CA GLU A 105 3.14 -1.04 3.39
C GLU A 105 2.12 -2.07 3.87
N LEU A 106 1.66 -2.93 2.96
CA LEU A 106 0.83 -4.09 3.25
C LEU A 106 1.55 -5.32 2.73
N ASP A 107 1.80 -6.30 3.58
CA ASP A 107 2.40 -7.56 3.17
C ASP A 107 1.32 -8.55 2.72
N GLY A 108 1.28 -8.84 1.41
CA GLY A 108 0.36 -9.81 0.82
C GLY A 108 0.48 -11.22 1.41
N LYS A 109 1.65 -11.58 1.97
CA LYS A 109 1.89 -12.90 2.58
C LYS A 109 1.31 -13.01 3.98
N THR A 110 1.56 -12.02 4.83
CA THR A 110 1.16 -12.05 6.25
C THR A 110 -0.13 -11.31 6.53
N THR A 111 -0.65 -10.55 5.55
CA THR A 111 -1.86 -9.72 5.61
C THR A 111 -1.79 -8.56 6.60
N GLN A 112 -0.59 -8.28 7.13
CA GLN A 112 -0.32 -7.18 8.05
C GLN A 112 0.13 -5.93 7.27
N ALA A 113 -0.31 -4.77 7.73
CA ALA A 113 0.12 -3.48 7.23
C ALA A 113 0.92 -2.68 8.27
N ASP A 114 1.62 -1.66 7.79
CA ASP A 114 2.14 -0.60 8.65
C ASP A 114 1.04 0.06 9.44
N ARG A 115 1.41 0.50 10.65
CA ARG A 115 0.48 1.14 11.57
C ARG A 115 1.16 2.23 12.38
N VAL A 116 0.42 3.28 12.71
CA VAL A 116 0.82 4.24 13.74
C VAL A 116 -0.23 4.28 14.84
N ASP A 117 0.21 4.12 16.08
CA ASP A 117 -0.62 4.26 17.27
C ASP A 117 -0.34 5.60 17.96
N VAL A 118 -1.23 6.56 17.76
CA VAL A 118 -1.11 7.93 18.27
C VAL A 118 -1.85 8.06 19.59
N SER A 119 -1.17 8.54 20.65
CA SER A 119 -1.83 8.72 21.96
C SER A 119 -2.74 9.96 22.02
N GLY A 120 -2.45 10.97 21.18
CA GLY A 120 -3.17 12.24 21.11
C GLY A 120 -4.13 12.34 19.93
N ILE A 121 -4.28 13.55 19.40
CA ILE A 121 -5.20 13.87 18.30
C ILE A 121 -4.45 13.75 16.98
N VAL A 122 -5.14 13.22 15.96
CA VAL A 122 -4.67 13.24 14.58
C VAL A 122 -5.44 14.28 13.76
N THR A 123 -4.70 15.10 13.02
CA THR A 123 -5.27 15.95 11.95
C THR A 123 -4.80 15.39 10.62
N LEU A 124 -5.76 14.93 9.82
CA LEU A 124 -5.50 14.30 8.52
C LEU A 124 -5.67 15.31 7.40
N GLY A 125 -4.65 15.34 6.55
CA GLY A 125 -4.58 16.08 5.30
C GLY A 125 -3.65 15.38 4.33
N GLY A 126 -3.48 15.95 3.13
CA GLY A 126 -2.54 15.43 2.14
C GLY A 126 -2.90 14.05 1.57
N ALA A 127 -1.91 13.16 1.42
CA ALA A 127 -2.05 11.88 0.72
C ALA A 127 -1.62 10.67 1.56
N LEU A 128 -2.34 9.55 1.40
CA LEU A 128 -1.91 8.24 1.84
C LEU A 128 -1.39 7.45 0.65
N ASN A 129 -0.22 6.84 0.76
CA ASN A 129 0.36 5.97 -0.25
C ASN A 129 0.48 4.55 0.29
N LEU A 130 -0.14 3.59 -0.40
CA LEU A 130 -0.09 2.18 -0.07
C LEU A 130 0.81 1.39 -1.03
N ILE A 131 1.76 0.67 -0.48
CA ILE A 131 2.64 -0.25 -1.19
C ILE A 131 2.27 -1.69 -0.82
N LEU A 132 2.03 -2.54 -1.83
CA LEU A 132 1.81 -3.97 -1.61
C LEU A 132 3.13 -4.72 -1.70
N LEU A 133 3.63 -5.18 -0.56
CA LEU A 133 4.77 -6.08 -0.47
C LEU A 133 4.34 -7.51 -0.81
N ASN A 134 5.27 -8.29 -1.36
CA ASN A 134 5.08 -9.69 -1.73
C ASN A 134 3.80 -9.95 -2.57
N PRO A 135 3.57 -9.22 -3.68
CA PRO A 135 2.33 -9.36 -4.47
C PRO A 135 2.10 -10.78 -5.00
N GLY A 136 3.17 -11.55 -5.27
CA GLY A 136 3.06 -12.96 -5.67
C GLY A 136 2.59 -13.92 -4.57
N ARG A 137 2.40 -13.43 -3.35
CA ARG A 137 1.96 -14.22 -2.18
C ARG A 137 0.67 -13.70 -1.56
N VAL A 138 -0.05 -12.81 -2.24
CA VAL A 138 -1.36 -12.34 -1.76
C VAL A 138 -2.29 -13.51 -1.47
N LEU A 139 -2.94 -13.44 -0.31
CA LEU A 139 -3.94 -14.41 0.12
C LEU A 139 -5.35 -13.94 -0.31
N PRO A 140 -6.13 -14.79 -1.01
CA PRO A 140 -7.52 -14.50 -1.36
C PRO A 140 -8.43 -14.43 -0.16
N GLY A 141 -9.33 -13.45 -0.14
CA GLY A 141 -10.25 -13.21 0.97
C GLY A 141 -10.58 -11.73 1.15
N THR A 142 -11.30 -11.44 2.23
CA THR A 142 -11.59 -10.07 2.67
C THR A 142 -10.89 -9.83 3.99
N TYR A 143 -10.23 -8.69 4.09
CA TYR A 143 -9.37 -8.31 5.20
C TYR A 143 -9.68 -6.90 5.64
N SER A 144 -9.33 -6.62 6.88
CA SER A 144 -9.51 -5.34 7.54
C SER A 144 -8.32 -5.16 8.47
N ASP A 145 -7.51 -4.14 8.24
CA ASP A 145 -6.35 -3.82 9.07
C ASP A 145 -6.40 -2.38 9.55
N THR A 146 -6.13 -2.16 10.83
CA THR A 146 -6.10 -0.82 11.42
C THR A 146 -4.72 -0.23 11.19
N ILE A 147 -4.62 0.82 10.38
CA ILE A 147 -3.35 1.41 9.93
C ILE A 147 -3.03 2.72 10.67
N LEU A 148 -3.98 3.25 11.42
CA LEU A 148 -3.80 4.41 12.30
C LEU A 148 -4.78 4.33 13.45
N THR A 149 -4.32 4.56 14.68
CA THR A 149 -5.20 4.79 15.85
C THR A 149 -4.91 6.14 16.48
N SER A 150 -5.93 6.72 17.11
CA SER A 150 -5.81 7.99 17.83
C SER A 150 -6.90 8.14 18.90
N SER A 151 -6.74 9.14 19.77
CA SER A 151 -7.79 9.53 20.71
C SER A 151 -8.95 10.30 20.04
N ALA A 152 -8.67 10.97 18.91
CA ALA A 152 -9.64 11.65 18.06
C ALA A 152 -9.04 12.02 16.69
N TYR A 153 -9.89 12.11 15.66
CA TYR A 153 -9.51 12.58 14.33
C TYR A 153 -10.18 13.91 13.97
N THR A 154 -9.48 14.67 13.13
CA THR A 154 -10.08 15.70 12.30
C THR A 154 -9.59 15.50 10.86
N GLY A 155 -10.46 15.75 9.88
CA GLY A 155 -10.10 15.63 8.46
C GLY A 155 -10.05 14.18 7.94
N GLN A 156 -9.61 14.05 6.69
CA GLN A 156 -9.38 12.80 5.95
C GLN A 156 -8.23 13.05 4.97
N PHE A 157 -7.51 12.01 4.55
CA PHE A 157 -6.57 12.15 3.42
C PHE A 157 -7.34 12.58 2.16
N GLN A 158 -6.83 13.59 1.46
CA GLN A 158 -7.41 14.07 0.20
C GLN A 158 -7.23 13.06 -0.92
N THR A 159 -6.11 12.34 -0.89
CA THR A 159 -5.75 11.34 -1.91
C THR A 159 -5.39 10.02 -1.26
N PHE A 160 -5.84 8.92 -1.86
CA PHE A 160 -5.40 7.57 -1.52
C PHE A 160 -4.76 6.93 -2.76
N ASN A 161 -3.44 6.88 -2.77
CA ASN A 161 -2.65 6.33 -3.85
C ASN A 161 -2.31 4.86 -3.58
N TYR A 162 -2.58 4.01 -4.55
CA TYR A 162 -2.22 2.60 -4.52
C TYR A 162 -2.05 2.10 -5.94
N ARG A 163 -1.38 0.96 -6.10
CA ARG A 163 -1.30 0.30 -7.41
C ARG A 163 -2.68 -0.24 -7.79
N ASN A 164 -3.28 0.32 -8.83
CA ASN A 164 -4.55 -0.19 -9.35
C ASN A 164 -4.39 -1.63 -9.86
N THR A 165 -5.34 -2.49 -9.52
CA THR A 165 -5.33 -3.91 -9.85
C THR A 165 -6.73 -4.45 -10.01
N ALA A 166 -6.90 -5.41 -10.92
CA ALA A 166 -8.17 -6.09 -11.17
C ALA A 166 -8.51 -7.12 -10.07
N VAL A 167 -7.52 -7.55 -9.29
CA VAL A 167 -7.69 -8.66 -8.33
C VAL A 167 -7.68 -8.22 -6.87
N VAL A 168 -7.26 -6.98 -6.57
CA VAL A 168 -7.34 -6.41 -5.22
C VAL A 168 -8.16 -5.12 -5.23
N ASN A 169 -9.16 -5.06 -4.35
CA ASN A 169 -9.95 -3.85 -4.17
C ASN A 169 -9.67 -3.27 -2.78
N TYR A 170 -9.16 -2.04 -2.72
CA TYR A 170 -8.81 -1.34 -1.49
C TYR A 170 -9.84 -0.27 -1.14
N GLN A 171 -10.12 -0.11 0.15
CA GLN A 171 -10.99 0.94 0.66
C GLN A 171 -10.47 1.43 2.01
N LEU A 172 -10.35 2.75 2.18
CA LEU A 172 -10.15 3.37 3.48
C LEU A 172 -11.50 3.61 4.16
N VAL A 173 -11.58 3.24 5.43
CA VAL A 173 -12.71 3.54 6.31
C VAL A 173 -12.18 4.31 7.51
N TYR A 174 -12.87 5.40 7.83
CA TYR A 174 -12.56 6.24 8.99
C TYR A 174 -13.63 6.02 10.05
N ASP A 175 -13.20 5.76 11.28
CA ASP A 175 -14.06 5.76 12.46
C ASP A 175 -13.63 6.85 13.45
N ALA A 176 -14.24 6.90 14.63
CA ALA A 176 -13.95 7.95 15.62
C ALA A 176 -12.52 7.88 16.21
N THR A 177 -11.89 6.73 16.16
CA THR A 177 -10.63 6.36 16.87
C THR A 177 -9.62 5.61 16.01
N GLY A 178 -9.95 5.31 14.75
CA GLY A 178 -9.11 4.59 13.81
C GLY A 178 -9.30 4.98 12.35
N MET A 179 -8.26 4.72 11.57
CA MET A 179 -8.35 4.55 10.13
C MET A 179 -8.05 3.09 9.79
N VAL A 180 -8.92 2.47 9.01
CA VAL A 180 -8.88 1.06 8.66
C VAL A 180 -8.74 0.89 7.15
N LEU A 181 -7.79 0.07 6.74
CA LEU A 181 -7.63 -0.43 5.38
C LEU A 181 -8.45 -1.71 5.22
N ASN A 182 -9.57 -1.60 4.53
CA ASN A 182 -10.31 -2.77 4.05
C ASN A 182 -9.81 -3.17 2.68
N TYR A 183 -9.65 -4.46 2.44
CA TYR A 183 -9.36 -4.94 1.10
C TYR A 183 -9.90 -6.33 0.83
N THR A 184 -10.20 -6.60 -0.44
CA THR A 184 -10.57 -7.93 -0.92
C THR A 184 -9.63 -8.36 -2.03
N VAL A 185 -9.09 -9.57 -1.91
CA VAL A 185 -8.30 -10.23 -2.95
C VAL A 185 -9.15 -11.33 -3.58
N ASP A 186 -9.42 -11.22 -4.87
CA ASP A 186 -10.15 -12.21 -5.66
C ASP A 186 -9.64 -12.27 -7.10
N PHE A 187 -9.00 -13.39 -7.46
CA PHE A 187 -8.54 -13.66 -8.83
C PHE A 187 -9.71 -13.99 -9.78
N ALA A 188 -10.90 -14.29 -9.27
CA ALA A 188 -12.11 -14.52 -10.06
C ALA A 188 -12.96 -13.24 -10.18
N ALA A 189 -12.31 -12.13 -10.54
CA ALA A 189 -12.92 -10.80 -10.61
C ALA A 189 -14.20 -10.75 -11.47
N ALA A 190 -15.15 -9.92 -11.06
CA ALA A 190 -16.41 -9.72 -11.79
C ALA A 190 -16.15 -9.15 -13.19
N GLY A 191 -16.79 -9.74 -14.21
CA GLY A 191 -16.62 -9.34 -15.62
C GLY A 191 -15.83 -10.36 -16.47
N LEU A 192 -15.18 -11.33 -15.83
CA LEU A 192 -14.57 -12.48 -16.51
C LEU A 192 -15.63 -13.42 -17.11
N ASN A 193 -15.30 -14.09 -18.21
CA ASN A 193 -16.15 -15.16 -18.75
C ASN A 193 -16.06 -16.45 -17.90
N GLY A 194 -16.84 -17.48 -18.22
CA GLY A 194 -16.90 -18.72 -17.43
C GLY A 194 -15.55 -19.45 -17.29
N ASN A 195 -14.74 -19.50 -18.36
CA ASN A 195 -13.43 -20.18 -18.32
C ASN A 195 -12.41 -19.36 -17.53
N GLN A 196 -12.37 -18.06 -17.76
CA GLN A 196 -11.50 -17.12 -17.05
C GLN A 196 -11.84 -17.11 -15.55
N THR A 197 -13.12 -17.12 -15.21
CA THR A 197 -13.61 -17.25 -13.82
C THR A 197 -13.15 -18.57 -13.18
N ALA A 198 -13.16 -19.68 -13.92
CA ALA A 198 -12.69 -20.98 -13.42
C ALA A 198 -11.18 -20.96 -13.13
N LEU A 199 -10.39 -20.32 -13.98
CA LEU A 199 -8.95 -20.11 -13.75
C LEU A 199 -8.69 -19.18 -12.55
N GLY A 200 -9.42 -18.07 -12.43
CA GLY A 200 -9.35 -17.20 -11.26
C GLY A 200 -9.64 -17.96 -9.95
N LYS A 201 -10.68 -18.79 -9.93
CA LYS A 201 -11.00 -19.65 -8.77
C LYS A 201 -9.91 -20.68 -8.46
N TYR A 202 -9.19 -21.16 -9.48
CA TYR A 202 -8.05 -22.05 -9.30
C TYR A 202 -6.89 -21.32 -8.60
N PHE A 203 -6.54 -20.11 -9.05
CA PHE A 203 -5.56 -19.26 -8.36
C PHE A 203 -5.97 -18.94 -6.92
N ASN A 204 -7.25 -18.62 -6.70
CA ASN A 204 -7.77 -18.42 -5.35
C ASN A 204 -7.53 -19.65 -4.46
N THR A 205 -7.79 -20.84 -5.01
CA THR A 205 -7.64 -22.10 -4.26
C THR A 205 -6.18 -22.37 -3.90
N ILE A 206 -5.26 -22.20 -4.85
CA ILE A 206 -3.83 -22.46 -4.62
C ILE A 206 -3.24 -21.45 -3.64
N GLN A 207 -3.49 -20.16 -3.84
CA GLN A 207 -2.95 -19.13 -2.96
C GLN A 207 -3.49 -19.28 -1.53
N LYS A 208 -4.77 -19.61 -1.39
CA LYS A 208 -5.38 -19.90 -0.07
C LYS A 208 -4.76 -21.13 0.62
N ALA A 209 -4.23 -22.10 -0.14
CA ALA A 209 -3.49 -23.24 0.38
C ALA A 209 -2.02 -22.93 0.72
N GLY A 210 -1.59 -21.67 0.64
CA GLY A 210 -0.22 -21.21 0.92
C GLY A 210 0.62 -20.92 -0.33
N GLY A 211 0.07 -21.14 -1.52
CA GLY A 211 0.77 -20.93 -2.79
C GLY A 211 1.91 -21.92 -3.01
N THR A 212 2.71 -21.68 -4.05
CA THR A 212 3.97 -22.40 -4.30
C THR A 212 5.00 -21.41 -4.83
N ASP A 213 6.30 -21.64 -4.56
CA ASP A 213 7.35 -20.72 -4.98
C ASP A 213 7.42 -20.56 -6.51
N GLY A 214 7.12 -21.63 -7.26
CA GLY A 214 7.09 -21.58 -8.72
C GLY A 214 5.96 -20.71 -9.30
N LEU A 215 4.90 -20.43 -8.53
CA LEU A 215 3.80 -19.57 -8.96
C LEU A 215 3.98 -18.11 -8.56
N VAL A 216 4.93 -17.77 -7.69
CA VAL A 216 5.11 -16.41 -7.17
C VAL A 216 5.26 -15.38 -8.30
N PRO A 217 6.10 -15.58 -9.34
CA PRO A 217 6.21 -14.60 -10.43
C PRO A 217 4.90 -14.43 -11.20
N ILE A 218 4.21 -15.54 -11.49
CA ILE A 218 2.95 -15.53 -12.24
C ILE A 218 1.87 -14.79 -11.45
N VAL A 219 1.75 -15.06 -10.15
CA VAL A 219 0.77 -14.38 -9.30
C VAL A 219 1.10 -12.89 -9.18
N ALA A 220 2.37 -12.52 -9.06
CA ALA A 220 2.78 -11.11 -9.02
C ALA A 220 2.39 -10.38 -10.31
N ASP A 221 2.58 -11.02 -11.47
CA ASP A 221 2.17 -10.49 -12.78
C ASP A 221 0.65 -10.34 -12.88
N LEU A 222 -0.12 -11.31 -12.36
CA LEU A 222 -1.59 -11.21 -12.33
C LEU A 222 -2.08 -10.06 -11.42
N VAL A 223 -1.45 -9.89 -10.25
CA VAL A 223 -1.75 -8.78 -9.33
C VAL A 223 -1.40 -7.43 -9.95
N ALA A 224 -0.38 -7.39 -10.81
CA ALA A 224 0.04 -6.20 -11.51
C ALA A 224 -0.93 -5.70 -12.59
N ILE A 225 -1.90 -6.51 -13.03
CA ILE A 225 -2.87 -6.17 -14.07
C ILE A 225 -3.96 -5.27 -13.51
N SER A 226 -4.16 -4.10 -14.12
CA SER A 226 -5.05 -3.04 -13.63
C SER A 226 -6.52 -3.21 -13.99
N ASP A 227 -6.85 -3.99 -15.02
CA ASP A 227 -8.23 -4.10 -15.53
C ASP A 227 -8.64 -5.55 -15.82
N VAL A 228 -9.93 -5.82 -15.67
CA VAL A 228 -10.50 -7.17 -15.80
C VAL A 228 -10.38 -7.72 -17.23
N THR A 229 -10.32 -6.86 -18.26
CA THR A 229 -10.21 -7.30 -19.65
C THR A 229 -8.81 -7.81 -19.96
N ALA A 230 -7.77 -7.11 -19.50
CA ALA A 230 -6.40 -7.55 -19.55
C ALA A 230 -6.18 -8.81 -18.69
N LEU A 231 -6.83 -8.90 -17.53
CA LEU A 231 -6.77 -10.10 -16.69
C LEU A 231 -7.35 -11.32 -17.43
N GLY A 232 -8.50 -11.15 -18.09
CA GLY A 232 -9.09 -12.18 -18.93
C GLY A 232 -8.17 -12.60 -20.07
N SER A 233 -7.49 -11.64 -20.71
CA SER A 233 -6.52 -11.92 -21.78
C SER A 233 -5.30 -12.69 -21.28
N ALA A 234 -4.83 -12.42 -20.05
CA ALA A 234 -3.77 -13.19 -19.42
C ALA A 234 -4.21 -14.62 -19.12
N TYR A 235 -5.44 -14.82 -18.63
CA TYR A 235 -6.01 -16.15 -18.42
C TYR A 235 -6.19 -16.94 -19.72
N ASP A 236 -6.55 -16.29 -20.82
CA ASP A 236 -6.67 -16.96 -22.11
C ASP A 236 -5.32 -17.52 -22.59
N GLN A 237 -4.20 -16.84 -22.29
CA GLN A 237 -2.84 -17.33 -22.58
C GLN A 237 -2.41 -18.50 -21.68
N LEU A 238 -2.88 -18.53 -20.44
CA LEU A 238 -2.66 -19.64 -19.51
C LEU A 238 -3.60 -20.83 -19.79
N SER A 239 -4.68 -20.61 -20.54
CA SER A 239 -5.66 -21.64 -20.82
C SER A 239 -5.07 -22.72 -21.76
N PRO A 240 -5.30 -24.02 -21.46
CA PRO A 240 -4.87 -25.11 -22.35
C PRO A 240 -5.58 -25.11 -23.72
N TYR A 241 -6.54 -24.21 -23.96
CA TYR A 241 -7.31 -24.18 -25.20
C TYR A 241 -6.41 -23.98 -26.44
N ILE A 242 -5.32 -23.22 -26.30
CA ILE A 242 -4.31 -23.06 -27.36
C ILE A 242 -3.63 -24.40 -27.68
N TYR A 243 -3.34 -25.23 -26.66
CA TYR A 243 -2.76 -26.57 -26.84
C TYR A 243 -3.77 -27.61 -27.34
N ASN A 244 -5.06 -27.45 -27.02
CA ASN A 244 -6.11 -28.36 -27.47
C ASN A 244 -6.41 -28.20 -28.97
N ASN A 245 -6.28 -27.00 -29.54
CA ASN A 245 -6.48 -26.82 -30.99
C ASN A 245 -5.39 -27.48 -31.84
N THR A 246 -4.13 -27.39 -31.43
CA THR A 246 -3.03 -28.14 -32.05
C THR A 246 -3.18 -29.64 -31.84
N THR A 247 -3.56 -30.08 -30.65
CA THR A 247 -3.78 -31.52 -30.35
C THR A 247 -4.98 -32.08 -31.12
N ARG A 248 -6.08 -31.33 -31.25
CA ARG A 248 -7.25 -31.68 -32.08
C ARG A 248 -6.94 -31.69 -33.56
N ALA A 249 -6.13 -30.75 -34.06
CA ALA A 249 -5.69 -30.76 -35.44
C ALA A 249 -4.83 -32.00 -35.74
N VAL A 250 -3.93 -32.37 -34.82
CA VAL A 250 -3.13 -33.60 -34.93
C VAL A 250 -4.01 -34.86 -34.87
N LEU A 251 -4.97 -34.94 -33.94
CA LEU A 251 -5.91 -36.07 -33.84
C LEU A 251 -6.83 -36.19 -35.06
N ASN A 252 -7.33 -35.09 -35.61
CA ASN A 252 -8.12 -35.10 -36.85
C ASN A 252 -7.27 -35.49 -38.08
N SER A 253 -6.00 -35.09 -38.11
CA SER A 253 -5.08 -35.47 -39.19
C SER A 253 -4.64 -36.94 -39.13
N THR A 254 -4.52 -37.52 -37.92
CA THR A 254 -4.15 -38.94 -37.71
C THR A 254 -5.36 -39.88 -37.77
N GLY A 255 -6.56 -39.40 -37.44
CA GLY A 255 -7.81 -40.16 -37.59
C GLY A 255 -8.25 -40.35 -39.05
N ASN A 256 -7.86 -39.46 -39.97
CA ASN A 256 -8.17 -39.57 -41.40
C ASN A 256 -7.21 -40.47 -42.19
N SER A 257 -6.04 -40.83 -41.63
CA SER A 257 -5.04 -41.68 -42.29
C SER A 257 -5.32 -43.19 -42.20
N CYS A 258 -6.35 -43.63 -41.47
CA CYS A 258 -6.72 -45.05 -41.35
C CYS A 258 -7.86 -45.53 -42.27
N ASN A 259 -8.32 -44.73 -43.23
CA ASN A 259 -9.38 -45.12 -44.18
C ASN A 259 -8.87 -45.56 -45.57
N HIS A 260 -7.57 -45.82 -45.75
CA HIS A 260 -7.03 -46.26 -47.05
C HIS A 260 -6.08 -47.47 -47.01
N CYS A 261 -6.04 -48.24 -45.92
CA CYS A 261 -5.36 -49.54 -45.89
C CYS A 261 -6.38 -50.69 -45.94
N GLY A 262 -7.02 -50.84 -47.09
CA GLY A 262 -7.88 -51.98 -47.40
C GLY A 262 -8.23 -51.99 -48.89
N SER A 263 -7.85 -53.07 -49.59
CA SER A 263 -7.85 -53.29 -51.06
C SER A 263 -6.58 -52.73 -51.71
N ILE A 264 -5.64 -53.51 -52.25
CA ILE A 264 -5.72 -54.74 -53.07
C ILE A 264 -4.55 -55.67 -52.70
#